data_AF-A0A016RYS4-F1
#
_entry.id   AF-A0A016RYS4-F1
#
_cell.length_a   1.000
_cell.length_b   1.000
_cell.length_c   1.000
_cell.angle_alpha   90.00
_cell.angle_beta   90.00
_cell.angle_gamma   90.00
#
_symmetry.space_group_name_H-M   'P 1'
#
loop_
_entity.id
_entity.type
_entity.pdbx_description
1 polymer ?
#
loop_
_entity_poly.entity_id
_entity_poly.type
_entity_poly.pdbx_seq_one_letter_code
_entity_poly.pdbx_strand_id
1 'polypeptide(L)'
;MFVVYFQRYDCNAESYAQQHVNTCDGVVQPDYGHPGYKENVNVLRRQSNFEGAAQWAMASWWSQLATHGIRTDMLFTEQMRRRPNRNIRKFTKASRFLN
;
A
#
# COMPACT_ATOMS: atom_id res chain seq x y z
N MET A 1 9.11 -20.63 6.43
CA MET A 1 7.66 -20.73 6.14
C MET A 1 7.08 -19.33 6.13
N PHE A 2 6.58 -18.85 4.99
CA PHE A 2 5.84 -17.58 4.93
C PHE A 2 4.41 -17.82 5.38
N VAL A 3 3.92 -17.05 6.36
CA VAL A 3 2.50 -17.10 6.75
C VAL A 3 1.79 -16.00 6.00
N VAL A 4 1.01 -16.38 4.99
CA VAL A 4 0.10 -15.46 4.30
C VAL A 4 -1.22 -15.46 5.07
N TYR A 5 -1.54 -14.35 5.72
CA TYR A 5 -2.83 -14.16 6.37
C TYR A 5 -3.85 -13.67 5.34
N PHE A 6 -5.02 -14.31 5.30
CA PHE A 6 -6.14 -13.80 4.52
C PHE A 6 -6.63 -12.48 5.11
N GLN A 7 -6.61 -11.41 4.30
CA GLN A 7 -7.15 -10.12 4.71
C GLN A 7 -8.67 -10.17 4.62
N ARG A 8 -9.34 -9.78 5.71
CA ARG A 8 -10.79 -9.55 5.71
C ARG A 8 -11.06 -8.09 5.44
N TYR A 9 -12.12 -7.83 4.71
CA TYR A 9 -12.62 -6.48 4.51
C TYR A 9 -13.08 -5.88 5.85
N ASP A 10 -12.72 -4.63 6.11
CA ASP A 10 -13.03 -3.91 7.35
C ASP A 10 -13.62 -2.54 6.99
N CYS A 11 -14.87 -2.32 7.40
CA CYS A 11 -15.61 -1.09 7.11
C CYS A 11 -14.98 0.15 7.78
N ASN A 12 -14.25 -0.01 8.89
CA ASN A 12 -13.54 1.11 9.51
C ASN A 12 -12.37 1.56 8.64
N ALA A 13 -11.60 0.60 8.11
CA ALA A 13 -10.50 0.88 7.19
C ALA A 13 -11.00 1.58 5.91
N GLU A 14 -12.13 1.12 5.37
CA GLU A 14 -12.79 1.76 4.25
C GLU A 14 -13.20 3.21 4.58
N SER A 15 -13.84 3.43 5.73
CA SER A 15 -14.30 4.77 6.12
C SER A 15 -13.13 5.76 6.19
N TYR A 16 -12.00 5.38 6.78
CA TYR A 16 -10.80 6.23 6.78
C TYR A 16 -10.27 6.51 5.37
N ALA A 17 -10.21 5.48 4.51
CA ALA A 17 -9.76 5.64 3.13
C ALA A 17 -10.70 6.54 2.30
N GLN A 18 -12.01 6.42 2.48
CA GLN A 18 -13.01 7.28 1.82
C GLN A 18 -12.91 8.74 2.31
N GLN A 19 -12.73 8.95 3.62
CA GLN A 19 -12.53 10.29 4.17
C GLN A 19 -11.27 10.94 3.61
N HIS A 20 -10.18 10.18 3.47
CA HIS A 20 -8.93 10.69 2.90
C HIS A 20 -9.05 11.03 1.42
N VAL A 21 -9.58 10.12 0.60
CA VAL A 21 -9.60 10.31 -0.86
C VAL A 21 -10.40 11.54 -1.26
N ASN A 22 -11.41 11.93 -0.46
CA ASN A 22 -12.20 13.14 -0.64
C ASN A 22 -11.41 14.45 -0.47
N THR A 23 -10.22 14.43 0.15
CA THR A 23 -9.34 15.60 0.24
C THR A 23 -8.58 15.89 -1.06
N CYS A 24 -8.48 14.89 -1.95
CA CYS A 24 -7.81 14.98 -3.25
C CYS A 24 -6.33 15.41 -3.21
N ASP A 25 -5.63 15.26 -2.08
CA ASP A 25 -4.23 15.69 -1.95
C ASP A 25 -3.21 14.73 -2.60
N GLY A 26 -3.58 13.46 -2.78
CA GLY A 26 -2.75 12.42 -3.38
C GLY A 26 -1.51 12.05 -2.55
N VAL A 27 -1.46 12.44 -1.27
CA VAL A 27 -0.37 12.10 -0.34
C VAL A 27 -0.81 11.01 0.62
N VAL A 28 0.08 10.55 1.50
CA VAL A 28 -0.27 9.57 2.55
C VAL A 28 -0.72 10.33 3.79
N GLN A 29 -1.79 9.86 4.42
CA GLN A 29 -2.31 10.41 5.66
C GLN A 29 -1.31 10.23 6.81
N PRO A 30 -1.29 11.16 7.78
CA PRO A 30 -0.58 10.94 9.03
C PRO A 30 -1.25 9.81 9.82
N ASP A 31 -0.47 9.11 10.66
CA ASP A 31 -0.93 7.91 11.38
C ASP A 31 -2.19 8.13 12.24
N TYR A 32 -2.41 9.36 12.74
CA TYR A 32 -3.60 9.70 13.52
C TYR A 32 -4.89 9.76 12.68
N GLY A 33 -4.80 9.88 11.35
CA GLY A 33 -5.94 9.91 10.43
C GLY A 33 -6.54 8.53 10.15
N HIS A 34 -5.80 7.47 10.44
CA HIS A 34 -6.23 6.08 10.25
C HIS A 34 -5.64 5.18 11.38
N PRO A 35 -6.02 5.41 12.65
CA PRO A 35 -5.39 4.78 13.79
C PRO A 35 -5.50 3.24 13.71
N GLY A 36 -4.36 2.56 13.79
CA GLY A 36 -4.27 1.09 13.71
C GLY A 36 -4.20 0.53 12.29
N TYR A 37 -4.30 1.37 11.24
CA TYR A 37 -4.23 0.94 9.85
C TYR A 37 -2.99 1.52 9.15
N LYS A 38 -2.52 0.81 8.12
CA LYS A 38 -1.43 1.26 7.23
C LYS A 38 -2.04 1.63 5.88
N GLU A 39 -1.58 2.73 5.29
CA GLU A 39 -2.16 3.22 4.03
C GLU A 39 -1.25 3.05 2.80
N ASN A 40 -1.86 2.77 1.65
CA ASN A 40 -1.27 2.96 0.33
C ASN A 40 -2.14 3.90 -0.52
N VAL A 41 -1.53 4.90 -1.15
CA VAL A 41 -2.21 5.82 -2.08
C VAL A 41 -1.79 5.57 -3.52
N ASN A 42 -2.74 5.67 -4.45
CA ASN A 42 -2.52 5.63 -5.89
C ASN A 42 -3.28 6.78 -6.56
N VAL A 43 -2.59 7.54 -7.41
CA VAL A 43 -3.20 8.63 -8.20
C VAL A 43 -3.17 8.21 -9.67
N LEU A 44 -4.36 7.96 -10.23
CA LEU A 44 -4.52 7.62 -11.63
C LEU A 44 -4.88 8.89 -12.42
N ARG A 45 -3.95 9.40 -13.23
CA ARG A 45 -4.14 10.63 -14.03
C ARG A 45 -4.84 10.38 -15.38
N ARG A 46 -5.81 9.46 -15.42
CA ARG A 46 -6.63 9.16 -16.59
C ARG A 46 -8.01 8.68 -16.16
N GLN A 47 -9.00 8.80 -17.04
CA GLN A 47 -10.34 8.28 -16.76
C GLN A 47 -10.32 6.76 -16.60
N SER A 48 -11.07 6.28 -15.62
CA SER A 48 -11.31 4.86 -15.35
C SER A 48 -12.61 4.75 -14.55
N ASN A 49 -13.26 3.60 -14.63
CA ASN A 49 -14.25 3.21 -13.63
C ASN A 49 -13.55 2.81 -12.32
N PHE A 50 -14.32 2.64 -11.24
CA PHE A 50 -13.78 2.30 -9.92
C PHE A 50 -13.03 0.96 -9.92
N GLU A 51 -13.56 -0.05 -10.61
CA GLU A 51 -12.93 -1.36 -10.71
C GLU A 51 -11.55 -1.29 -11.39
N GLY A 52 -11.46 -0.63 -12.54
CA GLY A 52 -10.20 -0.45 -13.27
C GLY A 52 -9.18 0.37 -12.47
N ALA A 53 -9.63 1.36 -11.70
CA ALA A 53 -8.76 2.13 -10.82
C ALA A 53 -8.21 1.27 -9.67
N ALA A 54 -9.05 0.43 -9.06
CA ALA A 54 -8.64 -0.50 -8.02
C ALA A 54 -7.65 -1.56 -8.55
N GLN A 55 -7.93 -2.15 -9.71
CA GLN A 55 -7.04 -3.09 -10.38
C GLN A 55 -5.69 -2.46 -10.69
N TRP A 56 -5.69 -1.23 -11.21
CA TRP A 56 -4.46 -0.48 -11.49
C TRP A 56 -3.65 -0.21 -10.22
N ALA A 57 -4.31 0.21 -9.14
CA ALA A 57 -3.67 0.46 -7.86
C ALA A 57 -3.00 -0.81 -7.32
N MET A 58 -3.72 -1.92 -7.30
CA MET A 58 -3.21 -3.23 -6.87
C MET A 58 -2.01 -3.69 -7.71
N ALA A 59 -2.12 -3.62 -9.04
CA ALA A 59 -1.03 -3.98 -9.94
C ALA A 59 0.22 -3.11 -9.70
N SER A 60 0.03 -1.79 -9.51
CA SER A 60 1.12 -0.85 -9.23
C SER A 60 1.80 -1.13 -7.89
N TRP A 61 1.05 -1.51 -6.85
CA TRP A 61 1.63 -1.82 -5.55
C TRP A 61 2.39 -3.14 -5.56
N TRP A 62 1.82 -4.18 -6.18
CA TRP A 62 2.46 -5.49 -6.26
C TRP A 62 3.67 -5.53 -7.19
N SER A 63 3.69 -4.72 -8.26
CA SER A 63 4.82 -4.69 -9.19
C SER A 63 6.12 -4.20 -8.56
N GLN A 64 6.07 -3.49 -7.43
CA GLN A 64 7.28 -3.06 -6.72
C GLN A 64 8.20 -4.23 -6.37
N LEU A 65 7.65 -5.40 -6.03
CA LEU A 65 8.47 -6.60 -5.78
C LEU A 65 9.23 -7.00 -7.03
N ALA A 66 8.53 -7.14 -8.16
CA ALA A 66 9.13 -7.59 -9.42
C ALA A 66 10.15 -6.57 -9.96
N THR A 67 9.90 -5.27 -9.78
CA THR A 67 10.76 -4.22 -10.33
C THR A 67 11.96 -3.87 -9.44
N HIS A 68 11.78 -3.86 -8.11
CA HIS A 68 12.82 -3.40 -7.19
C HIS A 68 13.50 -4.53 -6.41
N GLY A 69 12.84 -5.68 -6.32
CA GLY A 69 13.31 -6.80 -5.52
C GLY A 69 13.26 -6.54 -4.01
N ILE A 70 13.35 -7.62 -3.26
CA ILE A 70 13.63 -7.64 -1.84
C ILE A 70 14.73 -8.69 -1.61
N ARG A 71 15.37 -8.64 -0.45
CA ARG A 71 16.29 -9.69 -0.02
C ARG A 71 15.59 -11.06 -0.02
N THR A 72 16.36 -12.12 -0.22
CA THR A 72 15.84 -13.51 -0.25
C THR A 72 15.25 -13.96 1.09
N ASP A 73 15.64 -13.31 2.20
CA ASP A 73 15.05 -13.49 3.53
C ASP A 73 13.71 -12.77 3.73
N MET A 74 13.24 -12.02 2.70
CA MET A 74 12.01 -11.21 2.68
C MET A 74 11.87 -10.23 3.85
N LEU A 75 12.97 -9.85 4.50
CA LEU A 75 12.95 -8.95 5.64
C LEU A 75 12.82 -7.50 5.19
N PHE A 76 11.81 -6.79 5.70
CA PHE A 76 11.66 -5.35 5.48
C PHE A 76 12.37 -4.56 6.59
N THR A 77 13.51 -3.95 6.24
CA THR A 77 14.37 -3.23 7.19
C THR A 77 14.14 -1.72 7.18
N GLU A 78 14.60 -1.04 8.23
CA GLU A 78 14.57 0.43 8.32
C GLU A 78 15.33 1.10 7.15
N GLN A 79 16.45 0.50 6.73
CA GLN A 79 17.17 0.97 5.56
C GLN A 79 16.28 0.95 4.31
N MET A 80 15.47 -0.09 4.12
CA MET A 80 14.54 -0.19 2.99
C MET A 80 13.36 0.80 3.13
N ARG A 81 12.91 1.08 4.36
CA ARG A 81 11.87 2.07 4.66
C ARG A 81 12.29 3.50 4.28
N ARG A 82 13.55 3.85 4.52
CA ARG A 82 14.12 5.19 4.25
C ARG A 82 14.61 5.40 2.81
N ARG A 83 14.65 4.35 1.97
CA ARG A 83 15.11 4.48 0.58
C ARG A 83 14.23 5.45 -0.21
N PRO A 84 14.80 6.49 -0.85
CA PRO A 84 14.02 7.42 -1.67
C PRO A 84 13.54 6.74 -2.96
N ASN A 85 14.45 6.04 -3.64
CA ASN A 85 14.21 5.36 -4.91
C ASN A 85 14.15 3.83 -4.73
N ARG A 86 13.53 3.13 -5.69
CA ARG A 86 13.41 1.66 -5.71
C ARG A 86 12.86 1.10 -4.39
N ASN A 87 11.85 1.77 -3.82
CA ASN A 87 11.25 1.36 -2.56
C ASN A 87 10.11 0.36 -2.79
N ILE A 88 9.91 -0.52 -1.81
CA ILE A 88 8.90 -1.59 -1.82
C ILE A 88 7.82 -1.38 -0.76
N ARG A 89 7.63 -0.13 -0.32
CA ARG A 89 6.76 0.23 0.80
C ARG A 89 5.30 -0.15 0.57
N LYS A 90 4.83 -0.07 -0.67
CA LYS A 90 3.43 -0.38 -0.99
C LYS A 90 3.19 -1.88 -1.06
N PHE A 91 4.10 -2.60 -1.72
CA PHE A 91 4.11 -4.06 -1.73
C PHE A 91 4.14 -4.65 -0.32
N THR A 92 5.07 -4.20 0.54
CA THR A 92 5.24 -4.75 1.89
C THR A 92 4.02 -4.53 2.79
N LYS A 93 3.31 -3.41 2.63
CA LYS A 93 2.00 -3.19 3.28
C LYS A 93 0.93 -4.14 2.75
N ALA A 94 0.80 -4.29 1.43
CA ALA A 94 -0.21 -5.13 0.79
C ALA A 94 -0.04 -6.63 1.10
N SER A 95 1.21 -7.10 1.09
CA SER A 95 1.60 -8.49 1.41
C SER A 95 1.63 -8.78 2.92
N ARG A 96 1.46 -7.75 3.76
CA ARG A 96 1.53 -7.84 5.22
C ARG A 96 2.82 -8.52 5.71
N PHE A 97 3.95 -8.28 5.04
CA PHE A 97 5.26 -8.71 5.54
C PHE A 97 5.50 -8.03 6.89
N LEU A 98 5.50 -8.84 7.94
CA LEU A 98 5.65 -8.41 9.32
C LEU A 98 7.05 -7.81 9.51
N ASN A 99 7.06 -6.57 9.97
CA ASN A 99 7.87 -6.17 11.11
C ASN A 99 6.88 -5.47 12.07
#